data_AF-A0A536XT18-F1
#
_entry.id   AF-A0A536XT18-F1
#
_cell.length_a   1.000
_cell.length_b   1.000
_cell.length_c   1.000
_cell.angle_alpha   90.00
_cell.angle_beta   90.00
_cell.angle_gamma   90.00
#
_symmetry.space_group_name_H-M   'P 1'
#
loop_
_entity.id
_entity.type
_entity.pdbx_description
1 polymer ?
#
loop_
_entity_poly.entity_id
_entity_poly.type
_entity_poly.pdbx_seq_one_letter_code
_entity_poly.pdbx_strand_id
1 'polypeptide(L)' 'MSANQLALWYLVASVLFVLALKGLSSPVAARRGNLFGMIGMAIAVLV' A
#
# COMPACT_ATOMS: atom_id res chain seq x y z
N MET A 1 18.79 7.76 0.96
CA MET A 1 18.06 7.43 -0.28
C MET A 1 18.11 8.62 -1.22
N SER A 2 18.22 8.42 -2.53
CA SER A 2 18.05 9.54 -3.48
C SER A 2 16.56 9.92 -3.59
N ALA A 3 16.29 11.15 -4.04
CA ALA A 3 14.91 11.62 -4.22
C ALA A 3 14.08 10.70 -5.14
N ASN A 4 14.69 10.18 -6.21
CA ASN A 4 14.02 9.24 -7.12
C ASN A 4 13.70 7.90 -6.45
N GLN A 5 14.56 7.41 -5.56
CA GLN A 5 14.29 6.19 -4.81
C GLN A 5 13.14 6.37 -3.83
N LEU A 6 13.09 7.51 -3.11
CA LEU A 6 11.96 7.86 -2.24
C LEU A 6 10.65 7.94 -3.03
N ALA A 7 10.67 8.62 -4.18
CA ALA A 7 9.50 8.74 -5.05
C ALA A 7 8.97 7.38 -5.53
N LEU A 8 9.86 6.46 -5.91
CA LEU A 8 9.48 5.11 -6.31
C LEU A 8 8.82 4.32 -5.18
N TRP A 9 9.36 4.39 -3.96
CA TRP A 9 8.77 3.69 -2.81
C TRP A 9 7.40 4.26 -2.42
N TYR A 10 7.24 5.59 -2.42
CA TYR A 10 5.94 6.21 -2.18
C TYR A 10 4.93 5.88 -3.28
N LEU A 11 5.37 5.74 -4.55
CA LEU A 11 4.51 5.27 -5.63
C LEU A 11 4.02 3.84 -5.38
N VAL A 12 4.91 2.92 -4.98
CA VAL A 12 4.54 1.54 -4.63
C VAL A 12 3.56 1.51 -3.45
N ALA A 13 3.83 2.27 -2.38
CA ALA A 13 2.92 2.36 -1.23
C ALA A 13 1.54 2.89 -1.64
N SER A 14 1.48 3.91 -2.50
CA SER A 14 0.23 4.49 -3.01
C SER A 14 -0.61 3.47 -3.79
N VAL A 15 0.02 2.67 -4.66
CA VAL A 15 -0.66 1.59 -5.41
C VAL A 15 -1.24 0.55 -4.44
N LEU A 16 -0.48 0.16 -3.41
CA LEU A 16 -0.96 -0.78 -2.39
C LEU A 16 -2.16 -0.23 -1.61
N PHE A 17 -2.18 1.05 -1.26
CA PHE A 17 -3.34 1.67 -0.61
C PHE A 17 -4.57 1.72 -1.52
N VAL A 18 -4.41 1.99 -2.82
CA VAL A 18 -5.52 1.91 -3.78
C VAL A 18 -6.10 0.50 -3.85
N LEU A 19 -5.24 -0.53 -3.89
CA LEU A 19 -5.67 -1.94 -3.86
C LEU A 19 -6.31 -2.33 -2.51
N ALA A 20 -5.83 -1.76 -1.40
CA ALA A 20 -6.41 -1.96 -0.08
C ALA A 20 -7.85 -1.43 -0.01
N LEU A 21 -8.07 -0.18 -0.42
CA LEU A 21 -9.41 0.44 -0.45
C LEU A 21 -10.37 -0.33 -1.36
N LYS A 22 -9.91 -0.75 -2.55
CA LYS A 22 -10.67 -1.62 -3.44
C LYS A 22 -11.06 -2.94 -2.77
N GLY A 23 -10.13 -3.58 -2.06
CA GLY A 23 -10.37 -4.83 -1.35
C GLY A 23 -11.32 -4.67 -0.16
N LEU A 24 -11.23 -3.56 0.57
CA LEU A 24 -12.08 -3.25 1.72
C LEU A 24 -13.52 -2.88 1.33
N SER A 25 -13.77 -2.57 0.05
CA SER A 25 -15.11 -2.26 -0.47
C SER A 25 -16.02 -3.49 -0.62
N SER A 26 -15.54 -4.70 -0.31
CA SER A 26 -16.35 -5.93 -0.31
C SER A 26 -15.91 -6.89 0.80
N PRO A 27 -16.86 -7.55 1.51
CA PRO A 27 -16.53 -8.51 2.56
C PRO A 27 -15.67 -9.69 2.07
N VAL A 28 -15.89 -10.14 0.83
CA VAL A 28 -15.18 -11.28 0.24
C VAL A 28 -13.69 -10.97 0.04
N ALA A 29 -13.36 -9.72 -0.31
CA ALA A 29 -11.98 -9.28 -0.56
C ALA A 29 -11.33 -8.56 0.64
N ALA A 30 -12.08 -8.26 1.70
CA ALA A 30 -11.64 -7.41 2.82
C ALA A 30 -10.33 -7.87 3.47
N ARG A 31 -10.17 -9.18 3.72
CA ARG A 31 -8.92 -9.73 4.29
C ARG A 31 -7.69 -9.46 3.41
N ARG A 32 -7.85 -9.60 2.10
CA ARG A 32 -6.78 -9.31 1.13
C ARG A 32 -6.51 -7.81 1.03
N GLY A 33 -7.57 -6.99 1.06
CA GLY A 33 -7.46 -5.53 1.13
C GLY A 33 -6.67 -5.06 2.35
N ASN A 34 -6.95 -5.61 3.53
CA ASN A 34 -6.22 -5.32 4.75
C ASN A 34 -4.73 -5.70 4.65
N LEU A 35 -4.41 -6.85 4.04
CA LEU A 35 -3.02 -7.25 3.81
C LEU A 35 -2.27 -6.24 2.93
N PHE A 36 -2.86 -5.78 1.83
CA PHE A 36 -2.25 -4.74 1.00
C PHE A 36 -2.01 -3.45 1.78
N GLY A 37 -2.96 -3.05 2.63
CA GLY A 37 -2.82 -1.87 3.50
C GLY A 37 -1.67 -2.00 4.49
N MET A 38 -1.52 -3.16 5.15
CA MET A 38 -0.41 -3.42 6.08
C MET A 38 0.95 -3.38 5.37
N ILE A 39 1.06 -3.97 4.18
CA ILE A 39 2.31 -3.93 3.40
C ILE A 39 2.61 -2.48 2.96
N GLY A 40 1.60 -1.75 2.47
CA GLY A 40 1.75 -0.35 2.07
C GLY A 40 2.19 0.55 3.24
N MET A 41 1.63 0.32 4.43
CA MET A 41 2.02 1.01 5.66
C MET A 41 3.45 0.69 6.07
N ALA A 42 3.86 -0.59 6.02
CA ALA A 42 5.22 -0.98 6.35
C ALA A 42 6.25 -0.30 5.44
N ILE A 43 5.98 -0.23 4.13
CA ILE A 43 6.84 0.49 3.18
C ILE A 43 6.89 1.99 3.51
N ALA A 44 5.74 2.63 3.72
CA ALA A 44 5.66 4.07 3.96
C ALA A 44 6.36 4.52 5.26
N VAL A 45 6.39 3.67 6.28
CA VAL A 45 7.04 3.98 7.58
C VAL A 45 8.55 3.73 7.56
N LEU A 46 9.02 2.77 6.76
CA LEU A 46 10.44 2.36 6.73
C LEU A 46 11.29 3.14 5.71
N VAL A 47 10.65 3.89 4.81
CA VAL A 47 11.28 4.67 3.75
C VAL A 47 11.34 6.13 4.15
#